data_AF-A0A948BFU5-F1
#
_entry.id   AF-A0A948BFU5-F1
#
_cell.length_a   1.000
_cell.length_b   1.000
_cell.length_c   1.000
_cell.angle_alpha   90.00
_cell.angle_beta   90.00
_cell.angle_gamma   90.00
#
_symmetry.space_group_name_H-M   'P 1'
#
loop_
_entity.id
_entity.type
_entity.pdbx_description
1 polymer ?
#
loop_
_entity_poly.entity_id
_entity_poly.type
_entity_poly.pdbx_seq_one_letter_code
_entity_poly.pdbx_strand_id
1 'polypeptide(L)'
;DLLIQLTAIADSDGVTANDLGTPKDITPSCGAIDIRYGRATAMNGFGTDTEPIKVLVYTEYYDGTDWLLNPLDSSTSITYSTSTTEVSILSETPASPLPVTSGVAILTLTPDPSTDPGDPGGSVTIAYTLPLSPWLEPDAFPGFQAEALFGIYRGNDRIINWQEIVR
;
A
#
# COMPACT_ATOMS: atom_id res chain seq x y z
N ASP A 1 -25.64 -8.35 11.55
CA ASP A 1 -25.86 -9.80 11.46
C ASP A 1 -26.32 -10.12 10.04
N LEU A 2 -25.60 -11.00 9.34
CA LEU A 2 -25.91 -11.38 7.97
C LEU A 2 -26.48 -12.81 8.01
N LEU A 3 -27.78 -12.93 7.77
CA LEU A 3 -28.46 -14.21 7.74
C LEU A 3 -28.56 -14.73 6.30
N ILE A 4 -27.92 -15.86 6.02
CA ILE A 4 -28.04 -16.58 4.75
C ILE A 4 -28.93 -17.80 4.99
N GLN A 5 -30.08 -17.86 4.31
CA GLN A 5 -31.03 -18.96 4.43
C GLN A 5 -31.21 -19.69 3.11
N LEU A 6 -31.27 -21.01 3.16
CA LEU A 6 -31.74 -21.83 2.05
C LEU A 6 -33.27 -21.86 2.08
N THR A 7 -33.92 -21.27 1.07
CA THR A 7 -35.38 -21.22 0.98
C THR A 7 -35.96 -22.20 -0.04
N ALA A 8 -35.19 -22.58 -1.06
CA ALA A 8 -35.58 -23.59 -2.03
C ALA A 8 -34.37 -24.29 -2.66
N ILE A 9 -34.58 -25.50 -3.18
CA ILE A 9 -33.61 -26.26 -3.98
C ILE A 9 -34.32 -26.76 -5.24
N ALA A 10 -33.65 -26.67 -6.39
CA ALA A 10 -34.09 -27.27 -7.64
C ALA A 10 -32.92 -28.05 -8.24
N ASP A 11 -33.16 -29.26 -8.74
CA ASP A 11 -32.17 -30.00 -9.50
C ASP A 11 -32.31 -29.76 -11.02
N SER A 12 -31.43 -30.38 -11.80
CA SER A 12 -31.37 -30.21 -13.25
C SER A 12 -32.54 -30.86 -14.00
N ASP A 13 -33.27 -31.79 -13.38
CA ASP A 13 -34.42 -32.45 -14.01
C ASP A 13 -35.77 -31.85 -13.59
N GLY A 14 -35.73 -30.83 -12.73
CA GLY A 14 -36.87 -29.95 -12.42
C GLY A 14 -37.62 -30.35 -11.15
N VAL A 15 -37.11 -31.29 -10.37
CA VAL A 15 -37.63 -31.56 -9.03
C VAL A 15 -37.27 -30.38 -8.14
N THR A 16 -38.29 -29.80 -7.49
CA THR A 16 -38.14 -28.63 -6.62
C THR A 16 -38.60 -28.95 -5.21
N ALA A 17 -37.83 -28.46 -4.23
CA ALA A 17 -38.23 -28.35 -2.84
C ALA A 17 -38.36 -26.87 -2.51
N ASN A 18 -39.59 -26.33 -2.60
CA ASN A 18 -39.90 -24.90 -2.45
C ASN A 18 -40.27 -24.50 -1.01
N ASP A 19 -40.42 -25.49 -0.13
CA ASP A 19 -40.66 -25.31 1.29
C ASP A 19 -39.81 -26.33 2.05
N LEU A 20 -38.70 -25.86 2.61
CA LEU A 20 -37.80 -26.67 3.42
C LEU A 20 -38.23 -26.75 4.90
N GLY A 21 -39.40 -26.20 5.23
CA GLY A 21 -39.92 -26.10 6.59
C GLY A 21 -39.17 -25.06 7.41
N THR A 22 -38.55 -25.48 8.50
CA THR A 22 -37.65 -24.58 9.26
C THR A 22 -36.43 -24.25 8.39
N PRO A 23 -36.11 -22.95 8.18
CA PRO A 23 -34.93 -22.55 7.42
C PRO A 23 -33.70 -23.31 7.90
N LYS A 24 -32.98 -23.91 6.95
CA LYS A 24 -31.71 -24.56 7.25
C LYS A 24 -30.63 -23.49 7.22
N ASP A 25 -29.92 -23.34 8.32
CA ASP A 25 -28.75 -22.48 8.37
C ASP A 25 -27.71 -23.02 7.41
N ILE A 26 -27.35 -22.23 6.40
CA ILE A 26 -26.19 -22.52 5.57
C ILE A 26 -24.98 -22.07 6.38
N THR A 27 -24.24 -23.03 6.93
CA THR A 27 -22.89 -22.75 7.44
C THR A 27 -21.92 -22.98 6.28
N PRO A 28 -21.22 -21.96 5.79
CA PRO A 28 -20.19 -22.15 4.79
C PRO A 28 -19.14 -23.14 5.29
N SER A 29 -18.55 -23.91 4.38
CA SER A 29 -17.47 -24.84 4.74
C SER A 29 -16.24 -24.12 5.31
N CYS A 30 -16.10 -22.81 5.08
CA CYS A 30 -15.07 -21.97 5.68
C CYS A 30 -15.37 -21.55 7.14
N GLY A 31 -16.49 -21.97 7.73
CA GLY A 31 -16.87 -21.63 9.10
C GLY A 31 -17.64 -20.31 9.17
N ALA A 32 -17.46 -19.57 10.27
CA ALA A 32 -18.07 -18.26 10.44
C ALA A 32 -17.54 -17.30 9.35
N ILE A 33 -18.45 -16.65 8.62
CA ILE A 33 -18.08 -15.59 7.68
C ILE A 33 -17.71 -14.35 8.49
N ASP A 34 -16.45 -13.94 8.38
CA ASP A 34 -15.96 -12.68 8.94
C ASP A 34 -15.79 -11.67 7.80
N ILE A 35 -16.74 -10.73 7.69
CA ILE A 35 -16.66 -9.64 6.72
C ILE A 35 -16.09 -8.43 7.44
N ARG A 36 -14.97 -7.92 6.94
CA ARG A 36 -14.28 -6.76 7.49
C ARG A 36 -14.13 -5.69 6.42
N TYR A 37 -14.17 -4.43 6.87
CA TYR A 37 -13.72 -3.31 6.05
C TYR A 37 -12.20 -3.34 5.99
N GLY A 38 -11.65 -3.32 4.79
CA GLY A 38 -10.22 -3.25 4.57
C GLY A 38 -9.80 -1.89 4.01
N ARG A 39 -8.59 -1.46 4.38
CA ARG A 39 -7.96 -0.29 3.80
C ARG A 39 -6.52 -0.55 3.41
N ALA A 40 -6.01 0.23 2.48
CA ALA A 40 -4.60 0.29 2.18
C ALA A 40 -4.00 1.64 2.61
N THR A 41 -2.87 1.60 3.32
CA THR A 41 -2.17 2.78 3.82
C THR A 41 -0.72 2.75 3.35
N ALA A 42 -0.27 3.84 2.71
CA ALA A 42 1.08 3.97 2.21
C ALA A 42 1.92 4.84 3.16
N MET A 43 3.16 4.43 3.41
CA MET A 43 4.10 5.16 4.25
C MET A 43 5.16 5.87 3.42
N ASN A 44 5.48 7.10 3.80
CA ASN A 44 6.64 7.80 3.26
C ASN A 44 7.95 7.13 3.68
N GLY A 45 8.94 7.16 2.79
CA GLY A 45 10.30 6.69 3.02
C GLY A 45 11.25 7.87 3.21
N PHE A 46 12.25 7.72 4.08
CA PHE A 46 13.27 8.75 4.31
C PHE A 46 14.63 8.09 4.42
N GLY A 47 15.65 8.66 3.79
CA GLY A 47 16.99 8.09 3.82
C GLY A 47 18.00 8.92 3.05
N THR A 48 19.21 8.37 2.94
CA THR A 48 20.29 9.00 2.19
C THR A 48 20.15 8.70 0.70
N ASP A 49 20.71 9.58 -0.11
CA ASP A 49 20.91 9.43 -1.57
C ASP A 49 21.91 8.32 -1.96
N THR A 50 22.47 7.62 -0.98
CA THR A 50 23.53 6.61 -1.17
C THR A 50 23.09 5.20 -0.80
N GLU A 51 21.97 5.05 -0.11
CA GLU A 51 21.50 3.76 0.39
C GLU A 51 20.08 3.46 -0.09
N PRO A 52 19.72 2.20 -0.33
CA PRO A 52 18.36 1.83 -0.70
C PRO A 52 17.34 2.19 0.39
N ILE A 53 16.22 2.79 0.00
CA ILE A 53 15.10 3.13 0.90
C ILE A 53 13.94 2.17 0.64
N LYS A 54 13.30 1.71 1.72
CA LYS A 54 12.06 0.93 1.65
C LYS A 54 10.86 1.84 1.88
N VAL A 55 9.91 1.79 0.95
CA VAL A 55 8.60 2.43 1.01
C VAL A 55 7.57 1.32 1.17
N LEU A 56 6.70 1.42 2.19
CA LEU A 56 5.80 0.35 2.57
C LEU A 56 4.35 0.73 2.29
N VAL A 57 3.57 -0.28 1.91
CA VAL A 57 2.11 -0.22 1.87
C VAL A 57 1.56 -1.33 2.76
N TYR A 58 0.67 -0.98 3.69
CA TYR A 58 -0.04 -1.94 4.52
C TYR A 58 -1.43 -2.17 3.96
N THR A 59 -1.88 -3.43 3.99
CA THR A 59 -3.30 -3.77 3.93
C THR A 59 -3.78 -4.09 5.34
N GLU A 60 -4.80 -3.37 5.77
CA GLU A 60 -5.31 -3.39 7.13
C GLU A 60 -6.79 -3.74 7.10
N TYR A 61 -7.30 -4.28 8.21
CA TYR A 61 -8.73 -4.47 8.44
C TYR A 61 -9.15 -3.76 9.73
N TYR A 62 -10.40 -3.32 9.78
CA TYR A 62 -10.97 -2.75 11.00
C TYR A 62 -11.52 -3.86 11.90
N ASP A 63 -11.10 -3.91 13.17
CA ASP A 63 -11.53 -4.92 14.14
C ASP A 63 -12.76 -4.51 14.98
N GLY A 64 -13.26 -3.29 14.75
CA GLY A 64 -14.32 -2.67 15.55
C GLY A 64 -13.82 -1.50 16.41
N THR A 65 -12.52 -1.45 16.70
CA THR A 65 -11.87 -0.40 17.50
C THR A 65 -10.72 0.26 16.74
N ASP A 66 -9.82 -0.55 16.18
CA ASP A 66 -8.59 -0.10 15.54
C ASP A 66 -8.41 -0.74 14.16
N TRP A 67 -7.56 -0.11 13.35
CA TRP A 67 -7.06 -0.70 12.12
C TRP A 67 -5.86 -1.58 12.43
N LEU A 68 -5.95 -2.84 12.06
CA LEU A 68 -4.93 -3.84 12.29
C LEU A 68 -4.41 -4.36 10.96
N LEU A 69 -3.11 -4.66 10.91
CA LEU A 69 -2.49 -5.33 9.76
C LEU A 69 -3.26 -6.60 9.40
N ASN A 70 -3.45 -6.87 8.12
CA ASN A 70 -4.08 -8.08 7.61
C ASN A 70 -3.03 -9.15 7.26
N PRO A 71 -2.57 -10.01 8.19
CA PRO A 71 -1.55 -11.02 7.90
C PRO A 71 -2.03 -12.12 6.94
N LEU A 72 -3.35 -12.19 6.70
CA LEU A 72 -3.95 -13.17 5.78
C LEU A 72 -3.92 -12.70 4.33
N ASP A 73 -3.61 -11.43 4.07
CA ASP A 73 -3.46 -10.94 2.71
C ASP A 73 -2.08 -11.30 2.16
N SER A 74 -2.04 -12.23 1.22
CA SER A 74 -0.86 -12.54 0.40
C SER A 74 -1.22 -12.72 -1.08
N SER A 75 -2.38 -12.20 -1.48
CA SER A 75 -2.97 -12.36 -2.81
C SER A 75 -3.20 -11.02 -3.50
N THR A 76 -3.19 -9.92 -2.75
CA THR A 76 -3.26 -8.57 -3.31
C THR A 76 -1.96 -8.24 -4.05
N SER A 77 -2.11 -7.59 -5.21
CA SER A 77 -1.01 -7.10 -6.03
C SER A 77 -1.28 -5.64 -6.38
N ILE A 78 -0.42 -4.72 -5.94
CA ILE A 78 -0.61 -3.27 -6.01
C ILE A 78 0.24 -2.72 -7.15
N THR A 79 -0.38 -2.13 -8.17
CA THR A 79 0.39 -1.45 -9.22
C THR A 79 0.84 -0.08 -8.72
N TYR A 80 1.99 0.36 -9.19
CA TYR A 80 2.51 1.69 -8.87
C TYR A 80 3.22 2.32 -10.07
N SER A 81 3.33 3.65 -10.03
CA SER A 81 4.20 4.46 -10.89
C SER A 81 5.00 5.44 -10.05
N THR A 82 6.18 5.83 -10.54
CA THR A 82 7.10 6.75 -9.86
C THR A 82 7.33 8.01 -10.68
N SER A 83 7.57 9.12 -9.98
CA SER A 83 8.04 10.38 -10.56
C SER A 83 9.16 10.92 -9.68
N THR A 84 10.31 11.20 -10.27
CA THR A 84 11.51 11.66 -9.57
C THR A 84 11.71 13.17 -9.70
N THR A 85 12.18 13.81 -8.64
CA THR A 85 12.57 15.22 -8.61
C THR A 85 13.94 15.31 -7.96
N GLU A 86 14.95 15.84 -8.66
CA GLU A 86 16.31 16.07 -8.11
C GLU A 86 16.95 14.79 -7.51
N VAL A 87 16.56 13.62 -8.00
CA VAL A 87 17.15 12.32 -7.64
C VAL A 87 17.06 11.39 -8.84
N SER A 88 18.04 10.51 -9.01
CA SER A 88 18.01 9.43 -10.00
C SER A 88 17.93 8.08 -9.29
N ILE A 89 17.08 7.19 -9.81
CA ILE A 89 16.86 5.85 -9.26
C ILE A 89 17.45 4.82 -10.22
N LEU A 90 18.42 4.05 -9.74
CA LEU A 90 19.06 2.96 -10.49
C LEU A 90 18.10 1.77 -10.66
N SER A 91 17.34 1.46 -9.61
CA SER A 91 16.39 0.35 -9.64
C SER A 91 15.27 0.49 -8.63
N GLU A 92 14.12 -0.07 -9.01
CA GLU A 92 12.94 -0.25 -8.18
C GLU A 92 12.70 -1.74 -8.03
N THR A 93 12.59 -2.24 -6.79
CA THR A 93 12.46 -3.67 -6.53
C THR A 93 11.36 -3.98 -5.51
N PRO A 94 10.43 -4.90 -5.81
CA PRO A 94 10.22 -5.53 -7.12
C PRO A 94 9.67 -4.54 -8.15
N ALA A 95 9.77 -4.88 -9.44
CA ALA A 95 9.09 -4.13 -10.49
C ALA A 95 7.57 -4.22 -10.30
N SER A 96 6.86 -3.16 -10.69
CA SER A 96 5.39 -3.10 -10.65
C SER A 96 4.76 -4.32 -11.35
N PRO A 97 3.79 -5.02 -10.73
CA PRO A 97 3.14 -4.69 -9.46
C PRO A 97 3.86 -5.20 -8.20
N LEU A 98 3.60 -4.54 -7.07
CA LEU A 98 4.07 -4.92 -5.73
C LEU A 98 3.20 -6.05 -5.15
N PRO A 99 3.77 -7.23 -4.89
CA PRO A 99 3.06 -8.29 -4.20
C PRO A 99 2.91 -7.93 -2.71
N VAL A 100 1.70 -8.07 -2.18
CA VAL A 100 1.48 -8.05 -0.74
C VAL A 100 1.85 -9.42 -0.17
N THR A 101 2.63 -9.43 0.91
CA THR A 101 2.95 -10.63 1.68
C THR A 101 2.65 -10.37 3.15
N SER A 102 1.75 -11.16 3.72
CA SER A 102 1.26 -10.99 5.09
C SER A 102 0.83 -9.56 5.42
N GLY A 103 0.08 -8.93 4.51
CA GLY A 103 -0.46 -7.59 4.67
C GLY A 103 0.52 -6.45 4.38
N VAL A 104 1.73 -6.75 3.92
CA VAL A 104 2.75 -5.73 3.62
C VAL A 104 3.23 -5.86 2.18
N ALA A 105 3.17 -4.76 1.42
CA ALA A 105 3.91 -4.58 0.18
C ALA A 105 5.11 -3.67 0.44
N ILE A 106 6.27 -4.05 -0.08
CA ILE A 106 7.54 -3.33 0.12
C ILE A 106 8.14 -2.98 -1.23
N LEU A 107 8.27 -1.69 -1.50
CA LEU A 107 9.03 -1.16 -2.63
C LEU A 107 10.41 -0.71 -2.13
N THR A 108 11.47 -1.21 -2.73
CA THR A 108 12.84 -0.75 -2.47
C THR A 108 13.31 0.12 -3.61
N LEU A 109 13.61 1.38 -3.31
CA LEU A 109 14.17 2.36 -4.24
C LEU A 109 15.68 2.45 -4.02
N THR A 110 16.47 2.12 -5.04
CA THR A 110 17.93 2.23 -4.99
C THR A 110 18.37 3.45 -5.76
N PRO A 111 18.95 4.47 -5.11
CA PRO A 111 19.41 5.68 -5.80
C PRO A 111 20.64 5.38 -6.68
N ASP A 112 20.83 6.19 -7.72
CA ASP A 112 22.02 6.17 -8.57
C ASP A 112 23.05 7.21 -8.07
N PRO A 113 24.12 6.77 -7.39
CA PRO A 113 25.13 7.69 -6.85
C PRO A 113 26.01 8.32 -7.93
N SER A 114 25.93 7.87 -9.19
CA SER A 114 26.80 8.34 -10.28
C SER A 114 26.30 9.61 -10.96
N THR A 115 24.99 9.84 -10.91
CA THR A 115 24.31 10.97 -11.54
C THR A 115 24.14 12.16 -10.60
N ASP A 116 24.44 11.98 -9.31
CA ASP A 116 24.14 12.94 -8.25
C ASP A 116 25.32 13.30 -7.31
N PRO A 117 26.56 13.54 -7.81
CA PRO A 117 27.67 13.84 -6.90
C PRO A 117 27.53 15.26 -6.32
N GLY A 118 27.01 15.37 -5.11
CA GLY A 118 27.05 16.59 -4.29
C GLY A 118 25.78 17.44 -4.29
N ASP A 119 24.63 16.89 -4.71
CA ASP A 119 23.33 17.56 -4.65
C ASP A 119 22.77 17.52 -3.20
N PRO A 120 21.75 18.33 -2.86
CA PRO A 120 21.21 18.41 -1.51
C PRO A 120 20.25 17.25 -1.18
N GLY A 121 19.88 16.44 -2.17
CA GLY A 121 18.84 15.42 -2.08
C GLY A 121 17.68 15.70 -3.04
N GLY A 122 16.72 14.78 -3.09
CA GLY A 122 15.56 14.84 -3.96
C GLY A 122 14.41 13.96 -3.48
N SER A 123 13.34 13.87 -4.24
CA SER A 123 12.17 13.07 -3.89
C SER A 123 11.68 12.19 -5.02
N VAL A 124 11.10 11.05 -4.63
CA VAL A 124 10.34 10.18 -5.51
C VAL A 124 8.91 10.17 -5.01
N THR A 125 7.98 10.64 -5.85
CA THR A 125 6.54 10.45 -5.61
C THR A 125 6.14 9.09 -6.17
N ILE A 126 5.48 8.28 -5.35
CA ILE A 126 4.97 6.95 -5.72
C ILE A 126 3.45 7.02 -5.70
N ALA A 127 2.83 6.84 -6.86
CA ALA A 127 1.38 6.75 -6.98
C ALA A 127 0.97 5.28 -7.10
N TYR A 128 0.10 4.83 -6.19
CA TYR A 128 -0.37 3.46 -6.13
C TYR A 128 -1.77 3.34 -6.73
N THR A 129 -2.04 2.21 -7.36
CA THR A 129 -3.37 1.83 -7.84
C THR A 129 -3.69 0.45 -7.29
N LEU A 130 -4.75 0.38 -6.49
CA LEU A 130 -5.25 -0.87 -5.94
C LEU A 130 -6.00 -1.66 -7.03
N PRO A 131 -5.97 -2.99 -7.00
CA PRO A 131 -6.86 -3.79 -7.82
C PRO A 131 -8.32 -3.47 -7.43
N LEU A 132 -9.26 -3.62 -8.36
CA LEU A 132 -10.70 -3.46 -8.11
C LEU A 132 -11.19 -4.54 -7.13
N SER A 133 -10.91 -4.35 -5.86
CA SER A 133 -11.27 -5.22 -4.74
C SER A 133 -12.27 -4.47 -3.88
N PRO A 134 -13.55 -4.88 -3.81
CA PRO A 134 -14.58 -4.16 -3.06
C PRO A 134 -14.29 -4.01 -1.56
N TRP A 135 -13.33 -4.79 -1.04
CA TRP A 135 -12.99 -4.83 0.38
C TRP A 135 -11.81 -3.94 0.76
N LEU A 136 -11.02 -3.44 -0.21
CA LEU A 136 -9.76 -2.72 0.06
C LEU A 136 -9.81 -1.32 -0.55
N GLU A 137 -10.06 -0.31 0.29
CA GLU A 137 -10.11 1.09 -0.13
C GLU A 137 -8.85 1.85 0.30
N PRO A 138 -8.38 2.87 -0.45
CA PRO A 138 -7.25 3.67 -0.03
C PRO A 138 -7.61 4.57 1.16
N ASP A 139 -6.69 4.73 2.11
CA ASP A 139 -6.86 5.61 3.28
C ASP A 139 -6.80 7.11 2.91
N ALA A 140 -6.44 7.45 1.66
CA ALA A 140 -6.29 8.81 1.17
C ALA A 140 -7.07 9.06 -0.13
N PHE A 141 -7.98 10.02 -0.10
CA PHE A 141 -8.67 10.61 -1.25
C PHE A 141 -8.19 12.07 -1.43
N PRO A 142 -7.84 12.55 -2.65
CA PRO A 142 -8.12 11.98 -3.97
C PRO A 142 -7.00 11.12 -4.58
N GLY A 143 -5.96 10.76 -3.85
CA GLY A 143 -4.86 9.94 -4.38
C GLY A 143 -4.17 9.07 -3.33
N PHE A 144 -3.96 7.80 -3.67
CA PHE A 144 -3.22 6.85 -2.85
C PHE A 144 -1.73 6.91 -3.21
N GLN A 145 -0.95 7.65 -2.42
CA GLN A 145 0.44 7.99 -2.78
C GLN A 145 1.35 7.95 -1.56
N ALA A 146 2.65 7.76 -1.79
CA ALA A 146 3.72 7.96 -0.82
C ALA A 146 4.84 8.81 -1.42
N GLU A 147 5.65 9.39 -0.57
CA GLU A 147 6.86 10.11 -0.96
C GLU A 147 8.09 9.44 -0.34
N ALA A 148 9.12 9.21 -1.16
CA ALA A 148 10.45 8.83 -0.69
C ALA A 148 11.37 10.04 -0.80
N LEU A 149 11.91 10.49 0.33
CA LEU A 149 12.81 11.63 0.42
C LEU A 149 14.24 11.14 0.60
N PHE A 150 15.09 11.55 -0.32
CA PHE A 150 16.52 11.30 -0.34
C PHE A 150 17.23 12.59 0.02
N GLY A 151 18.26 12.51 0.84
CA GLY A 151 19.13 13.65 1.05
C GLY A 151 20.21 13.40 2.07
N ILE A 152 21.13 14.34 2.12
CA ILE A 152 22.21 14.34 3.10
C ILE A 152 21.91 15.33 4.21
N TYR A 153 22.05 14.89 5.46
CA TYR A 153 22.00 15.79 6.60
C TYR A 153 23.23 16.72 6.55
N ARG A 154 23.09 17.87 5.90
CA ARG A 154 24.07 18.95 5.95
C ARG A 154 23.77 19.79 7.19
N GLY A 155 24.28 19.37 8.34
CA GLY A 155 24.29 20.22 9.53
C GLY A 155 24.91 21.58 9.19
N ASN A 156 24.13 22.66 9.36
CA ASN A 156 24.44 24.07 9.07
C ASN A 156 25.48 24.31 7.94
N ASP A 157 24.99 24.71 6.77
CA ASP A 157 25.84 25.22 5.71
C ASP A 157 26.63 26.45 6.21
N ARG A 158 27.94 26.51 5.90
CA ARG A 158 28.77 27.64 6.36
C ARG A 158 28.44 28.88 5.52
N ILE A 159 27.53 29.71 6.02
CA ILE A 159 27.32 31.06 5.46
C ILE A 159 28.55 31.91 5.78
N ILE A 160 29.39 32.19 4.78
CA ILE A 160 30.47 33.18 4.91
C ILE A 160 29.93 34.54 4.44
N ASN A 161 29.70 35.45 5.39
CA ASN A 161 29.41 36.85 5.08
C ASN A 161 30.72 37.60 4.83
N TRP A 162 30.86 38.23 3.66
CA TRP A 162 31.95 39.16 3.37
C TRP A 162 31.38 40.57 3.37
N GLN A 163 32.00 41.47 4.14
CA GLN A 163 31.69 42.90 4.11
C GLN A 163 32.89 43.63 3.49
N GLU A 164 32.68 44.33 2.39
CA GLU A 164 33.69 45.16 1.76
C GLU A 164 33.82 46.47 2.56
N ILE A 165 35.03 46.77 3.04
CA ILE A 165 35.35 48.06 3.67
C ILE A 165 36.06 48.90 2.61
N VAL A 166 35.35 49.90 2.08
CA VAL A 166 35.96 50.91 1.20
C VAL A 166 36.74 51.89 2.06
N ARG A 167 37.99 52.15 1.69
CA ARG A 167 38.92 53.07 2.38
C ARG A 167 38.73 54.52 1.94
#